data_AF-A0A7X9P6K8-F1
#
_entry.id   AF-A0A7X9P6K8-F1
#
_cell.length_a   1.000
_cell.length_b   1.000
_cell.length_c   1.000
_cell.angle_alpha   90.00
_cell.angle_beta   90.00
_cell.angle_gamma   90.00
#
_symmetry.space_group_name_H-M   'P 1'
#
loop_
_entity.id
_entity.type
_entity.pdbx_description
1 polymer ?
#
loop_
_entity_poly.entity_id
_entity_poly.type
_entity_poly.pdbx_seq_one_letter_code
_entity_poly.pdbx_strand_id
1 'polypeptide(L)'
;MTLRRAPTSRDVAEAAARQRRVVEEVLSRGVARYGCPCEWDRFVQWVGKEHPERSMDDWQNLLVRAAAGLPTFRIGPPARPEWWLQDEWLCVRCGARWKHYSEEWRMMAYRERLVREGRPAPAGRMEAPAVPGQALSPEAWAEFMLGEPSGT
;
A
#
# COMPACT_ATOMS: atom_id res chain seq x y z
N MET A 1 -35.93 10.31 -10.56
CA MET A 1 -35.08 9.88 -9.41
C MET A 1 -34.84 8.39 -9.53
N THR A 2 -33.63 7.98 -9.87
CA THR A 2 -33.27 6.55 -10.01
C THR A 2 -32.59 6.12 -8.71
N LEU A 3 -33.23 5.28 -7.91
CA LEU A 3 -32.64 4.71 -6.70
C LEU A 3 -31.46 3.82 -7.11
N ARG A 4 -30.23 4.16 -6.69
CA ARG A 4 -29.07 3.26 -6.85
C ARG A 4 -29.26 2.05 -5.93
N ARG A 5 -29.26 0.85 -6.50
CA ARG A 5 -29.29 -0.40 -5.74
C ARG A 5 -28.04 -0.51 -4.87
N ALA A 6 -28.19 -0.96 -3.63
CA ALA A 6 -27.06 -1.26 -2.76
C ALA A 6 -26.20 -2.41 -3.33
N PRO A 7 -24.86 -2.36 -3.21
CA PRO A 7 -23.99 -3.42 -3.70
C PRO A 7 -24.24 -4.72 -2.95
N THR A 8 -24.20 -5.83 -3.68
CA THR A 8 -24.29 -7.19 -3.13
C THR A 8 -22.94 -7.65 -2.58
N SER A 9 -22.92 -8.72 -1.79
CA SER A 9 -21.68 -9.35 -1.32
C SER A 9 -20.76 -9.78 -2.47
N ARG A 10 -21.35 -10.20 -3.60
CA ARG A 10 -20.64 -10.54 -4.82
C ARG A 10 -19.96 -9.32 -5.44
N ASP A 11 -20.68 -8.19 -5.55
CA ASP A 11 -20.12 -6.95 -6.10
C ASP A 11 -18.91 -6.48 -5.27
N VAL A 12 -19.00 -6.58 -3.95
CA VAL A 12 -17.90 -6.23 -3.03
C VAL A 12 -16.70 -7.17 -3.22
N ALA A 13 -16.92 -8.48 -3.34
CA ALA A 13 -15.86 -9.45 -3.56
C ALA A 13 -15.16 -9.25 -4.91
N GLU A 14 -15.92 -8.99 -5.98
CA GLU A 14 -15.38 -8.71 -7.31
C GLU A 14 -14.56 -7.41 -7.33
N ALA A 15 -15.02 -6.37 -6.63
CA ALA A 15 -14.27 -5.13 -6.46
C ALA A 15 -12.94 -5.35 -5.73
N ALA A 16 -12.95 -6.08 -4.60
CA ALA A 16 -11.75 -6.38 -3.84
C ALA A 16 -10.75 -7.23 -4.65
N ALA A 17 -11.24 -8.22 -5.41
CA ALA A 17 -10.39 -9.03 -6.30
C ALA A 17 -9.77 -8.19 -7.42
N ARG A 18 -10.51 -7.22 -7.96
CA ARG A 18 -10.01 -6.27 -8.96
C ARG A 18 -8.90 -5.38 -8.39
N GLN A 19 -9.08 -4.83 -7.20
CA GLN A 19 -8.05 -4.02 -6.54
C GLN A 19 -6.77 -4.82 -6.31
N ARG A 20 -6.89 -6.07 -5.84
CA ARG A 20 -5.73 -6.95 -5.63
C ARG A 20 -4.94 -7.15 -6.92
N ARG A 21 -5.60 -7.48 -8.03
CA ARG A 21 -4.93 -7.67 -9.33
C ARG A 21 -4.17 -6.42 -9.77
N VAL A 22 -4.77 -5.24 -9.57
CA VAL A 22 -4.13 -3.96 -9.92
C VAL A 22 -2.89 -3.71 -9.06
N VAL A 23 -2.94 -3.97 -7.75
CA VAL A 23 -1.77 -3.85 -6.87
C VAL A 23 -0.63 -4.77 -7.31
N GLU A 24 -0.94 -6.04 -7.60
CA GLU A 24 0.03 -7.03 -8.05
C GLU A 24 0.70 -6.62 -9.37
N GLU A 25 -0.09 -6.12 -10.33
CA GLU A 25 0.43 -5.60 -11.59
C GLU A 25 1.35 -4.40 -11.37
N VAL A 26 0.92 -3.43 -10.56
CA VAL A 26 1.67 -2.22 -10.24
C VAL A 26 2.99 -2.56 -9.55
N LEU A 27 2.99 -3.51 -8.61
CA LEU A 27 4.22 -4.02 -8.00
C LEU A 27 5.15 -4.69 -9.01
N SER A 28 4.61 -5.56 -9.86
CA SER A 28 5.39 -6.26 -10.89
C SER A 28 6.08 -5.27 -11.83
N ARG A 29 5.32 -4.29 -12.35
CA ARG A 29 5.84 -3.24 -13.24
C ARG A 29 6.82 -2.31 -12.53
N GLY A 30 6.51 -1.91 -11.29
CA GLY A 30 7.40 -1.11 -10.46
C GLY A 30 8.74 -1.81 -10.21
N VAL A 31 8.73 -3.08 -9.82
CA VAL A 31 9.94 -3.88 -9.62
C VAL A 31 10.73 -4.05 -10.92
N ALA A 32 10.05 -4.28 -12.05
CA ALA A 32 10.71 -4.37 -13.35
C ALA A 32 11.41 -3.05 -13.74
N ARG A 33 10.80 -1.90 -13.44
CA ARG A 33 11.32 -0.57 -13.78
C ARG A 33 12.41 -0.08 -12.83
N TYR A 34 12.23 -0.23 -11.52
CA TYR A 34 13.10 0.34 -10.49
C TYR A 34 14.06 -0.68 -9.87
N GLY A 35 13.96 -1.95 -10.26
CA GLY A 35 14.78 -3.06 -9.73
C GLY A 35 14.34 -3.53 -8.34
N CYS A 36 14.11 -2.63 -7.39
CA CYS A 36 13.50 -2.99 -6.10
C CYS A 36 12.55 -1.90 -5.61
N PRO A 37 11.55 -2.24 -4.78
CA PRO A 37 10.59 -1.25 -4.28
C PRO A 37 11.24 -0.13 -3.44
N CYS A 38 12.46 -0.35 -2.94
CA CYS A 38 13.18 0.62 -2.11
C CYS A 38 13.62 1.87 -2.88
N GLU A 39 13.87 1.74 -4.18
CA GLU A 39 14.28 2.84 -5.06
C GLU A 39 13.10 3.50 -5.77
N TRP A 40 11.89 2.96 -5.55
CA TRP A 40 10.67 3.51 -6.10
C TRP A 40 10.04 4.47 -5.08
N ASP A 41 10.31 5.76 -5.23
CA ASP A 41 9.90 6.78 -4.26
C ASP A 41 8.40 6.78 -3.95
N ARG A 42 7.53 6.60 -4.97
CA ARG A 42 6.09 6.51 -4.75
C ARG A 42 5.69 5.30 -3.90
N PHE A 43 6.33 4.15 -4.11
CA PHE A 43 6.14 3.00 -3.23
C PHE A 43 6.55 3.34 -1.80
N VAL A 44 7.79 3.80 -1.60
CA VAL A 44 8.34 4.13 -0.28
C VAL A 44 7.44 5.08 0.48
N GLN A 45 6.98 6.13 -0.20
CA GLN A 45 6.13 7.12 0.41
C GLN A 45 4.70 6.61 0.64
N TRP A 46 4.13 5.80 -0.27
CA TRP A 46 2.74 5.29 -0.13
C TRP A 46 2.62 4.26 1.00
N VAL A 47 3.58 3.33 1.11
CA VAL A 47 3.54 2.30 2.16
C VAL A 47 3.91 2.85 3.53
N GLY A 48 4.64 3.97 3.58
CA GLY A 48 5.09 4.61 4.81
C GLY A 48 4.22 5.75 5.31
N LYS A 49 3.19 6.17 4.55
CA LYS A 49 2.35 7.32 4.95
C LYS A 49 1.54 7.01 6.21
N GLU A 50 1.27 8.08 6.95
CA GLU A 50 0.44 8.01 8.14
C GLU A 50 -1.04 8.17 7.78
N HIS A 51 -1.88 7.49 8.55
CA HIS A 51 -3.32 7.67 8.45
C HIS A 51 -3.80 8.65 9.51
N PRO A 52 -4.73 9.56 9.17
CA PRO A 52 -5.52 10.25 10.16
C PRO A 52 -6.10 9.31 11.22
N GLU A 53 -6.31 9.85 12.41
CA GLU A 53 -7.08 9.17 13.44
C GLU A 53 -8.42 8.73 12.85
N ARG A 54 -8.74 7.45 13.03
CA ARG A 54 -9.96 6.84 12.51
C ARG A 54 -10.12 6.83 10.97
N SER A 55 -9.05 6.84 10.16
CA SER A 55 -9.12 6.54 8.70
C SER A 55 -8.34 5.30 8.20
N MET A 56 -9.00 4.56 7.29
CA MET A 56 -8.62 3.45 6.38
C MET A 56 -7.79 3.79 5.15
N ASP A 57 -6.80 3.00 4.72
CA ASP A 57 -6.44 2.98 3.30
C ASP A 57 -6.27 1.54 2.79
N ASP A 58 -7.29 1.05 2.09
CA ASP A 58 -7.30 -0.30 1.53
C ASP A 58 -6.18 -0.50 0.49
N TRP A 59 -5.83 0.55 -0.26
CA TRP A 59 -4.74 0.47 -1.24
C TRP A 59 -3.38 0.30 -0.57
N GLN A 60 -3.13 1.06 0.50
CA GLN A 60 -1.91 0.90 1.28
C GLN A 60 -1.84 -0.50 1.91
N ASN A 61 -2.92 -0.96 2.54
CA ASN A 61 -2.98 -2.28 3.15
C ASN A 61 -2.70 -3.40 2.14
N LEU A 62 -3.35 -3.34 0.98
CA LEU A 62 -3.13 -4.30 -0.09
C LEU A 62 -1.70 -4.22 -0.64
N LEU A 63 -1.16 -3.01 -0.82
CA LEU A 63 0.20 -2.81 -1.32
C LEU A 63 1.26 -3.37 -0.37
N VAL A 64 1.13 -3.13 0.94
CA VAL A 64 2.02 -3.71 1.95
C VAL A 64 1.93 -5.24 1.91
N ARG A 65 0.72 -5.81 2.01
CA ARG A 65 0.54 -7.26 2.01
C ARG A 65 1.06 -7.92 0.73
N ALA A 66 0.83 -7.33 -0.43
CA ALA A 66 1.33 -7.85 -1.69
C ALA A 66 2.86 -7.73 -1.79
N ALA A 67 3.45 -6.64 -1.26
CA ALA A 67 4.90 -6.47 -1.22
C ALA A 67 5.59 -7.54 -0.36
N ALA A 68 4.93 -8.03 0.70
CA ALA A 68 5.45 -9.13 1.52
C ALA A 68 5.71 -10.42 0.72
N GLY A 69 4.96 -10.64 -0.37
CA GLY A 69 5.13 -11.78 -1.27
C GLY A 69 6.26 -11.62 -2.30
N LEU A 70 6.92 -10.46 -2.36
CA LEU A 70 8.02 -10.25 -3.31
C LEU A 70 9.28 -10.99 -2.85
N PRO A 71 10.01 -11.67 -3.76
CA PRO A 71 11.27 -12.35 -3.43
C PRO A 71 12.40 -11.37 -3.02
N THR A 72 12.16 -10.07 -3.18
CA THR A 72 13.08 -9.01 -2.78
C THR A 72 13.12 -8.78 -1.27
N PHE A 73 12.09 -9.18 -0.54
CA PHE A 73 12.04 -9.02 0.91
C PHE A 73 12.26 -10.34 1.63
N ARG A 74 13.19 -10.34 2.58
CA ARG A 74 13.31 -11.37 3.61
C ARG A 74 12.64 -10.83 4.87
N ILE A 75 11.57 -11.49 5.29
CA ILE A 75 10.77 -11.11 6.46
C ILE A 75 11.20 -11.93 7.67
N GLY A 76 11.33 -11.28 8.82
CA GLY A 76 11.63 -11.94 10.07
C GLY A 76 11.05 -11.19 11.26
N PRO A 77 11.14 -11.79 12.48
CA PRO A 77 10.65 -11.14 13.67
C PRO A 77 11.44 -9.85 13.95
N PRO A 78 10.81 -8.86 14.60
CA PRO A 78 11.51 -7.64 14.97
C PRO A 78 12.61 -7.90 15.98
N ALA A 79 13.72 -7.17 15.87
CA ALA A 79 14.84 -7.31 16.81
C ALA A 79 14.46 -6.87 18.23
N ARG A 80 13.50 -5.93 18.33
CA ARG A 80 12.88 -5.49 19.58
C ARG A 80 11.36 -5.51 19.39
N PRO A 81 10.64 -6.41 20.07
CA PRO A 81 9.19 -6.46 20.00
C PRO A 81 8.58 -5.15 20.51
N GLU A 82 7.67 -4.56 19.73
CA GLU A 82 6.80 -3.47 20.13
C GLU A 82 5.36 -3.90 19.81
N TRP A 83 4.37 -3.44 20.57
CA TRP A 83 2.99 -3.96 20.47
C TRP A 83 2.33 -3.72 19.10
N TRP A 84 2.80 -2.74 18.33
CA TRP A 84 2.35 -2.42 16.97
C TRP A 84 3.33 -2.89 15.87
N LEU A 85 4.50 -3.41 16.24
CA LEU A 85 5.55 -3.79 15.30
C LEU A 85 5.42 -5.28 15.04
N GLN A 86 4.92 -5.60 13.85
CA GLN A 86 4.60 -6.96 13.46
C GLN A 86 5.86 -7.71 13.03
N ASP A 87 6.62 -7.14 12.08
CA ASP A 87 7.79 -7.77 11.47
C ASP A 87 8.87 -6.75 11.06
N GLU A 88 10.09 -7.24 10.86
CA GLU A 88 11.18 -6.51 10.19
C GLU A 88 11.46 -7.13 8.81
N TRP A 89 11.52 -6.28 7.79
CA TRP A 89 11.79 -6.73 6.43
C TRP A 89 13.16 -6.23 5.97
N LEU A 90 13.95 -7.13 5.40
CA LEU A 90 15.22 -6.82 4.77
C LEU A 90 15.09 -6.94 3.26
N CYS A 91 15.36 -5.86 2.53
CA CYS A 91 15.52 -5.92 1.09
C CYS A 91 16.84 -6.65 0.75
N VAL A 92 16.78 -7.85 0.18
CA VAL A 92 17.98 -8.63 -0.16
C VAL A 92 18.73 -8.07 -1.38
N ARG A 93 18.12 -7.13 -2.11
CA ARG A 93 18.73 -6.46 -3.27
C ARG A 93 19.61 -5.28 -2.88
N CYS A 94 19.13 -4.37 -2.03
CA CYS A 94 19.84 -3.15 -1.65
C CYS A 94 20.21 -3.04 -0.17
N GLY A 95 19.84 -4.03 0.65
CA GLY A 95 20.14 -4.06 2.09
C GLY A 95 19.26 -3.15 2.95
N ALA A 96 18.30 -2.43 2.36
CA ALA A 96 17.40 -1.57 3.13
C ALA A 96 16.56 -2.37 4.14
N ARG A 97 16.47 -1.86 5.36
CA ARG A 97 15.64 -2.40 6.43
C ARG A 97 14.33 -1.64 6.53
N TRP A 98 13.27 -2.36 6.87
CA TRP A 98 11.93 -1.82 7.00
C TRP A 98 11.26 -2.37 8.25
N LYS A 99 10.45 -1.53 8.88
CA LYS A 99 9.58 -1.89 10.00
C LYS A 99 8.15 -2.00 9.49
N HIS A 100 7.55 -3.17 9.64
CA HIS A 100 6.14 -3.41 9.32
C HIS A 100 5.31 -3.24 10.58
N TYR A 101 4.46 -2.22 10.56
CA TYR A 101 3.49 -1.95 11.60
C TYR A 101 2.12 -2.49 11.18
N SER A 102 1.47 -3.23 12.06
CA SER A 102 0.11 -3.73 11.87
C SER A 102 -0.71 -3.41 13.13
N GLU A 103 -1.65 -2.47 13.01
CA GLU A 103 -2.49 -2.02 14.11
C GLU A 103 -3.94 -2.46 13.86
N GLU A 104 -4.49 -3.30 14.74
CA GLU A 104 -5.94 -3.55 14.73
C GLU A 104 -6.68 -2.27 15.12
N TRP A 105 -7.71 -1.93 14.36
CA TRP A 105 -8.48 -0.73 14.64
C TRP A 105 -9.98 -1.00 14.87
N ARG A 106 -10.66 -1.78 14.00
CA ARG A 106 -12.09 -2.08 14.19
C ARG A 106 -12.43 -3.48 13.74
N MET A 107 -12.78 -4.36 14.68
CA MET A 107 -13.36 -5.67 14.41
C MET A 107 -12.59 -6.41 13.30
N MET A 108 -11.31 -6.73 13.55
CA MET A 108 -10.43 -7.40 12.58
C MET A 108 -10.05 -6.57 11.32
N ALA A 109 -10.33 -5.27 11.30
CA ALA A 109 -9.77 -4.35 10.31
C ALA A 109 -8.42 -3.81 10.82
N TYR A 110 -7.39 -3.92 9.99
CA TYR A 110 -6.00 -3.58 10.34
C TYR A 110 -5.50 -2.39 9.52
N ARG A 111 -4.58 -1.60 10.09
CA ARG A 111 -3.77 -0.63 9.37
C ARG A 111 -2.38 -1.19 9.18
N GLU A 112 -1.97 -1.34 7.93
CA GLU A 112 -0.63 -1.80 7.58
C GLU A 112 0.23 -0.60 7.17
N ARG A 113 1.45 -0.53 7.71
CA ARG A 113 2.42 0.48 7.31
C ARG A 113 3.81 -0.13 7.24
N LEU A 114 4.58 0.24 6.24
CA LEU A 114 5.96 -0.18 6.06
C LEU A 114 6.88 1.04 6.06
N VAL A 115 7.72 1.18 7.09
CA VAL A 115 8.60 2.34 7.26
C VAL A 115 10.04 1.94 7.03
N ARG A 116 10.72 2.59 6.07
CA ARG A 116 12.13 2.34 5.76
C ARG A 116 13.01 2.95 6.85
N GLU A 117 13.91 2.15 7.44
CA GLU A 117 14.87 2.67 8.41
C GLU A 117 15.86 3.64 7.76
N GLY A 118 16.26 4.67 8.51
CA GLY A 118 17.20 5.69 8.05
C GLY A 118 16.63 6.68 7.02
N ARG A 119 15.38 6.53 6.60
CA ARG A 119 14.66 7.54 5.81
C ARG A 119 13.52 8.09 6.68
N PRO A 120 13.42 9.42 6.88
CA PRO A 120 12.25 9.97 7.56
C PRO A 120 11.00 9.58 6.76
N ALA A 121 9.95 9.18 7.45
CA ALA A 121 8.64 9.03 6.82
C ALA A 121 8.30 10.36 6.12
N PRO A 122 7.71 10.33 4.92
CA PRO A 122 7.32 11.55 4.24
C PRO A 122 6.47 12.41 5.18
N ALA A 123 6.89 13.66 5.38
CA ALA A 123 6.14 14.62 6.18
C ALA A 123 4.87 14.99 5.40
N GLY A 124 3.71 14.59 5.91
CA GLY A 124 2.41 14.96 5.35
C GLY A 124 1.66 13.81 4.70
N ARG A 125 0.40 14.08 4.36
CA ARG A 125 -0.45 13.15 3.62
C ARG A 125 0.06 13.10 2.19
N MET A 126 0.45 11.93 1.71
CA MET A 126 0.45 11.72 0.28
C MET A 126 -1.01 11.63 -0.16
N GLU A 127 -1.55 12.75 -0.60
CA GLU A 127 -2.80 12.77 -1.32
C GLU A 127 -2.48 12.28 -2.73
N ALA A 128 -2.96 11.09 -3.08
CA ALA A 128 -3.16 10.79 -4.49
C ALA A 128 -4.07 11.88 -5.08
N PRO A 129 -4.08 12.08 -6.41
CA PRO A 129 -5.06 12.92 -7.07
C PRO A 129 -6.46 12.32 -6.87
N ALA A 130 -7.04 12.53 -5.69
CA ALA A 130 -8.42 12.24 -5.37
C ALA A 130 -9.17 13.54 -5.56
N VAL A 131 -10.18 13.52 -6.43
CA VAL A 131 -11.18 14.59 -6.44
C VAL A 131 -11.89 14.53 -5.09
N PRO A 132 -12.02 15.64 -4.34
CA PRO A 132 -12.74 15.65 -3.08
C PRO A 132 -14.12 14.98 -3.22
N GLY A 133 -14.36 13.91 -2.47
CA GLY A 133 -15.62 13.16 -2.50
C GLY A 133 -15.66 11.93 -3.44
N GLN A 134 -14.57 11.61 -4.16
CA GLN A 134 -14.46 10.37 -4.93
C GLN A 134 -13.36 9.46 -4.39
N ALA A 135 -13.70 8.19 -4.18
CA ALA A 135 -12.71 7.14 -3.99
C ALA A 135 -11.88 6.99 -5.27
N LEU A 136 -10.56 6.83 -5.14
CA LEU A 136 -9.69 6.55 -6.29
C LEU A 136 -10.14 5.27 -6.99
N SER A 137 -10.36 5.36 -8.31
CA SER A 137 -10.49 4.17 -9.14
C SER A 137 -9.18 3.39 -9.13
N PRO A 138 -9.22 2.06 -9.30
CA PRO A 138 -8.02 1.25 -9.46
C PRO A 138 -7.06 1.77 -10.55
N GLU A 139 -7.60 2.26 -11.66
CA GLU A 139 -6.83 2.80 -12.79
C GLU A 139 -6.08 4.06 -12.39
N ALA A 140 -6.77 5.03 -11.79
CA ALA A 140 -6.16 6.28 -11.37
C ALA A 140 -5.08 6.05 -10.29
N TRP A 141 -5.30 5.07 -9.41
CA TRP A 141 -4.30 4.67 -8.43
C TRP A 141 -3.06 4.04 -9.10
N ALA A 142 -3.26 3.15 -10.08
CA ALA A 142 -2.15 2.52 -10.80
C ALA A 142 -1.32 3.52 -11.60
N GLU A 143 -1.97 4.42 -12.35
CA GLU A 143 -1.33 5.50 -13.10
C GLU A 143 -0.49 6.39 -12.18
N PHE A 144 -1.07 6.80 -11.05
CA PHE A 144 -0.36 7.57 -10.04
C PHE A 144 0.89 6.83 -9.55
N MET A 145 0.75 5.58 -9.13
CA MET A 145 1.85 4.78 -8.58
C MET A 145 2.98 4.59 -9.60
N LEU A 146 2.65 4.33 -10.86
CA LEU A 146 3.63 4.10 -11.92
C LEU A 146 4.20 5.41 -12.51
N GLY A 147 3.54 6.54 -12.25
CA GLY A 147 3.92 7.84 -12.82
C GLY A 147 3.74 7.89 -14.33
N GLU A 148 2.73 7.19 -14.84
CA GLU A 148 2.37 7.21 -16.25
C GLU A 148 1.27 8.27 -16.45
N PRO A 149 1.39 9.14 -17.46
CA PRO A 149 0.32 10.10 -17.75
C PRO A 149 -0.93 9.33 -18.20
N SER A 150 -2.09 9.70 -17.65
CA SER A 150 -3.39 9.35 -18.21
C SER A 150 -3.37 9.76 -19.68
N GLY A 151 -3.53 8.80 -20.60
CA GLY A 151 -3.32 9.02 -22.03
C GLY A 151 -3.95 10.33 -22.52
N THR A 152 -3.11 11.20 -23.09
CA THR A 152 -3.52 12.29 -23.99
C THR A 152 -4.21 11.75 -25.22
#